data_AF-A0A1J4ZR90-F1
#
_entry.id   AF-A0A1J4ZR90-F1
#
_cell.length_a   1.000
_cell.length_b   1.000
_cell.length_c   1.000
_cell.angle_alpha   90.00
_cell.angle_beta   90.00
_cell.angle_gamma   90.00
#
_symmetry.space_group_name_H-M   'P 1'
#
loop_
_entity.id
_entity.type
_entity.pdbx_description
1 polymer ?
#
loop_
_entity_poly.entity_id
_entity_poly.type
_entity_poly.pdbx_seq_one_letter_code
_entity_poly.pdbx_strand_id
1 'polypeptide(L)'
;MTRSLRRSLFWAPRVLAILFAIFLSVFALDVFGEGYGFWATILALLIHLIPTFLILVALAIAWRWEWVGGILFPGLGAWYLIMTWGKAIWAAAAVISGPLFLIGALFLVNWSFRAQLRANP
;
A
#
# COMPACT_ATOMS: atom_id res chain seq x y z
N MET A 1 19.43 3.47 20.02
CA MET A 1 18.63 2.56 19.15
C MET A 1 19.53 1.42 18.64
N THR A 2 19.17 0.15 18.91
CA THR A 2 19.97 -1.00 18.46
C THR A 2 19.97 -1.11 16.93
N ARG A 3 21.01 -1.72 16.34
CA ARG A 3 21.12 -1.93 14.88
C ARG A 3 19.93 -2.73 14.32
N SER A 4 19.41 -3.67 15.10
CA SER A 4 18.23 -4.47 14.76
C SER A 4 16.99 -3.60 14.58
N LEU A 5 16.69 -2.72 15.54
CA LEU A 5 15.51 -1.86 15.48
C LEU A 5 15.52 -0.91 14.28
N ARG A 6 16.70 -0.37 13.90
CA ARG A 6 16.85 0.45 12.69
C ARG A 6 16.53 -0.33 11.42
N ARG A 7 17.01 -1.58 11.35
CA ARG A 7 16.74 -2.45 10.21
C ARG A 7 15.25 -2.81 10.13
N SER A 8 14.62 -3.11 11.25
CA SER A 8 13.19 -3.41 11.32
C SER A 8 12.33 -2.21 10.89
N LEU A 9 12.58 -1.01 11.40
CA LEU A 9 11.82 0.19 11.00
C LEU A 9 11.98 0.53 9.51
N PHE A 10 13.16 0.26 8.94
CA PHE A 10 13.37 0.44 7.52
C PHE A 10 12.56 -0.60 6.72
N TRP A 11 12.70 -1.90 7.00
CA TRP A 11 12.12 -2.95 6.16
C TRP A 11 10.63 -3.20 6.41
N ALA A 12 10.12 -3.01 7.63
CA ALA A 12 8.72 -3.29 7.99
C ALA A 12 7.68 -2.64 7.05
N PRO A 13 7.68 -1.31 6.82
CA PRO A 13 6.71 -0.69 5.92
C PRO A 13 6.81 -1.19 4.48
N ARG A 14 8.01 -1.54 3.99
CA ARG A 14 8.20 -2.05 2.62
C ARG A 14 7.66 -3.46 2.46
N VAL A 15 8.02 -4.35 3.38
CA VAL A 15 7.54 -5.73 3.37
C VAL A 15 6.01 -5.74 3.48
N LEU A 16 5.45 -4.92 4.38
CA LEU A 16 4.00 -4.83 4.54
C LEU A 16 3.31 -4.29 3.27
N ALA A 17 3.88 -3.28 2.61
CA ALA A 17 3.35 -2.77 1.34
C ALA A 17 3.40 -3.81 0.20
N ILE A 18 4.48 -4.62 0.12
CA ILE A 18 4.59 -5.71 -0.86
C ILE A 18 3.53 -6.78 -0.58
N LEU A 19 3.39 -7.20 0.68
CA LEU A 19 2.37 -8.17 1.07
C LEU A 19 0.96 -7.65 0.78
N PHE A 20 0.71 -6.36 1.01
CA PHE A 20 -0.57 -5.75 0.71
C PHE A 20 -0.85 -5.66 -0.80
N ALA A 21 0.16 -5.37 -1.62
CA ALA A 21 0.04 -5.40 -3.08
C ALA A 21 -0.29 -6.81 -3.59
N ILE A 22 0.35 -7.85 -3.03
CA ILE A 22 0.05 -9.25 -3.34
C ILE A 22 -1.38 -9.58 -2.93
N PHE A 23 -1.79 -9.22 -1.71
CA PHE A 23 -3.15 -9.40 -1.23
C PHE A 23 -4.19 -8.77 -2.18
N LEU A 24 -4.01 -7.51 -2.58
CA LEU A 24 -4.90 -6.85 -3.53
C LEU A 24 -4.92 -7.54 -4.91
N SER A 25 -3.77 -8.06 -5.36
CA SER A 25 -3.68 -8.72 -6.67
C SER A 25 -4.51 -10.01 -6.77
N VAL A 26 -4.76 -10.68 -5.65
CA VAL A 26 -5.59 -11.90 -5.62
C VAL A 26 -7.03 -11.59 -6.03
N PHE A 27 -7.55 -10.40 -5.72
CA PHE A 27 -8.91 -10.00 -6.12
C PHE A 27 -9.02 -9.87 -7.64
N ALA A 28 -7.95 -9.53 -8.36
CA ALA A 28 -7.96 -9.41 -9.81
C ALA A 28 -8.07 -10.74 -10.56
N LEU A 29 -7.97 -11.87 -9.86
CA LEU A 29 -8.09 -13.20 -10.46
C LEU A 29 -9.55 -13.60 -10.73
N ASP A 30 -10.53 -12.82 -10.25
CA ASP A 30 -11.96 -13.05 -10.52
C ASP A 30 -12.30 -12.98 -12.01
N VAL A 31 -11.58 -12.18 -12.80
CA VAL A 31 -11.75 -12.03 -14.25
C VAL A 31 -11.64 -13.34 -15.06
N PHE A 32 -10.97 -14.36 -14.52
CA PHE A 32 -10.81 -15.65 -15.21
C PHE A 32 -12.10 -16.49 -15.22
N GLY A 33 -13.09 -16.14 -14.39
CA GLY A 33 -14.40 -16.80 -14.33
C GLY A 33 -15.49 -16.18 -15.23
N GLU A 34 -15.22 -15.03 -15.86
CA GLU A 34 -16.23 -14.18 -16.51
C GLU A 34 -16.54 -14.57 -17.98
N GLY A 35 -15.87 -15.60 -18.53
CA GLY A 35 -16.16 -16.10 -19.88
C GLY A 35 -15.66 -15.20 -21.04
N TYR A 36 -14.75 -14.26 -20.77
CA TYR A 36 -14.11 -13.44 -21.80
C TYR A 36 -13.22 -14.26 -22.74
N GLY A 37 -13.05 -13.79 -23.98
CA GLY A 37 -12.02 -14.30 -24.89
C GLY A 37 -10.61 -13.89 -24.45
N PHE A 38 -9.57 -14.59 -24.91
CA PHE A 38 -8.18 -14.45 -24.44
C PHE A 38 -7.68 -12.99 -24.27
N TRP A 39 -7.81 -12.16 -25.32
CA TRP A 39 -7.36 -10.77 -25.28
C TRP A 39 -8.19 -9.90 -24.35
N ALA A 40 -9.50 -10.16 -24.27
CA ALA A 40 -10.39 -9.45 -23.36
C ALA A 40 -10.07 -9.80 -21.90
N THR A 41 -9.75 -11.06 -21.59
CA THR A 41 -9.31 -11.48 -20.25
C THR A 41 -8.01 -10.79 -19.84
N ILE A 42 -7.02 -10.69 -20.74
CA ILE A 42 -5.76 -9.98 -20.46
C ILE A 42 -6.04 -8.51 -20.13
N LEU A 43 -6.85 -7.83 -20.94
CA LEU A 43 -7.20 -6.44 -20.71
C LEU A 43 -7.95 -6.25 -19.38
N ALA A 44 -8.94 -7.11 -19.11
CA ALA A 44 -9.71 -7.10 -17.87
C ALA A 44 -8.79 -7.29 -16.65
N LEU A 45 -7.86 -8.26 -16.71
CA LEU A 45 -6.88 -8.50 -15.65
C LEU A 45 -6.00 -7.27 -15.39
N LEU A 46 -5.48 -6.63 -16.44
CA LEU A 46 -4.66 -5.42 -16.30
C LEU A 46 -5.44 -4.26 -15.66
N ILE A 47 -6.73 -4.12 -15.98
CA ILE A 47 -7.61 -3.13 -15.35
C ILE A 47 -7.85 -3.49 -13.88
N HIS A 48 -8.11 -4.75 -13.55
CA HIS A 48 -8.34 -5.19 -12.16
C HIS A 48 -7.07 -5.12 -11.30
N LEU A 49 -5.89 -5.10 -11.91
CA LEU A 49 -4.60 -4.87 -11.22
C LEU A 49 -4.27 -3.39 -10.97
N ILE A 50 -5.08 -2.43 -11.45
CA ILE A 50 -4.86 -0.99 -11.19
C ILE A 50 -4.68 -0.69 -9.69
N PRO A 51 -5.52 -1.20 -8.76
CA PRO A 51 -5.33 -1.00 -7.33
C PRO A 51 -3.96 -1.48 -6.85
N THR A 52 -3.51 -2.66 -7.30
CA THR A 52 -2.18 -3.20 -6.99
C THR A 52 -1.06 -2.30 -7.52
N PHE A 53 -1.17 -1.82 -8.76
CA PHE A 53 -0.18 -0.93 -9.36
C PHE A 53 -0.08 0.41 -8.61
N LEU A 54 -1.18 0.97 -8.11
CA LEU A 54 -1.15 2.16 -7.26
C LEU A 54 -0.31 1.94 -6.00
N ILE A 55 -0.45 0.79 -5.34
CA ILE A 55 0.36 0.44 -4.16
C ILE A 55 1.84 0.32 -4.52
N LEU A 56 2.17 -0.35 -5.63
CA LEU A 56 3.55 -0.54 -6.07
C LEU A 56 4.22 0.77 -6.48
N VAL A 57 3.50 1.66 -7.17
CA VAL A 57 4.00 2.99 -7.52
C VAL A 57 4.22 3.83 -6.26
N ALA A 58 3.27 3.84 -5.33
CA ALA A 58 3.42 4.53 -4.05
C ALA A 58 4.63 4.01 -3.26
N LEU A 59 4.83 2.69 -3.23
CA LEU A 59 5.99 2.04 -2.61
C LEU A 59 7.30 2.45 -3.29
N ALA A 60 7.36 2.46 -4.62
CA ALA A 60 8.56 2.85 -5.38
C ALA A 60 8.97 4.29 -5.07
N ILE A 61 8.02 5.22 -5.03
CA ILE A 61 8.22 6.62 -4.65
C ILE A 61 8.68 6.70 -3.18
N ALA A 62 7.98 6.00 -2.28
CA ALA A 62 8.28 5.97 -0.85
C ALA A 62 9.64 5.35 -0.52
N TRP A 63 10.17 4.51 -1.42
CA TRP A 63 11.48 3.88 -1.25
C TRP A 63 12.60 4.92 -1.17
N ARG A 64 12.50 5.99 -1.98
CA ARG A 64 13.46 7.10 -2.00
C ARG A 64 13.09 8.22 -1.03
N TRP A 65 11.79 8.49 -0.85
CA TRP A 65 11.27 9.57 -0.02
C TRP A 65 10.25 9.04 1.00
N GLU A 66 10.75 8.69 2.17
CA GLU A 66 9.95 8.01 3.20
C GLU A 66 8.77 8.85 3.71
N TRP A 67 8.94 10.18 3.80
CA TRP A 67 7.87 11.09 4.17
C TRP A 67 6.73 11.10 3.14
N VAL A 68 7.04 10.90 1.85
CA VAL A 68 6.04 10.79 0.78
C VAL A 68 5.23 9.51 0.97
N GLY A 69 5.88 8.39 1.34
CA GLY A 69 5.17 7.16 1.73
C GLY A 69 4.22 7.39 2.91
N GLY A 70 4.66 8.19 3.88
CA GLY A 70 3.84 8.58 5.02
C GLY A 70 2.56 9.35 4.67
N ILE A 71 2.50 9.97 3.49
CA ILE A 71 1.33 10.71 3.00
C ILE A 71 0.54 9.89 1.96
N LEU A 72 1.22 9.26 1.01
CA LEU A 72 0.58 8.52 -0.09
C LEU A 72 -0.26 7.35 0.41
N PHE A 73 0.27 6.53 1.33
CA PHE A 73 -0.46 5.35 1.80
C PHE A 73 -1.73 5.74 2.59
N PRO A 74 -1.70 6.65 3.58
CA PRO A 74 -2.91 7.16 4.21
C PRO A 74 -3.85 7.87 3.24
N GLY A 75 -3.31 8.60 2.27
CA GLY A 75 -4.10 9.25 1.21
C GLY A 75 -4.90 8.25 0.39
N LEU A 76 -4.29 7.12 -0.01
CA LEU A 76 -4.98 6.03 -0.70
C LEU A 76 -6.05 5.37 0.19
N GLY A 77 -5.77 5.20 1.48
CA GLY A 77 -6.75 4.67 2.44
C GLY A 77 -7.95 5.60 2.61
N ALA A 78 -7.71 6.89 2.80
CA ALA A 78 -8.76 7.90 2.89
C ALA A 78 -9.56 8.01 1.59
N TRP A 79 -8.88 7.99 0.44
CA TRP A 79 -9.52 7.97 -0.88
C TRP A 79 -10.47 6.78 -1.01
N TYR A 80 -10.03 5.57 -0.61
CA TYR A 80 -10.88 4.38 -0.62
C TYR A 80 -12.12 4.54 0.27
N LEU A 81 -11.96 5.04 1.49
CA LEU A 81 -13.08 5.29 2.41
C LEU A 81 -14.10 6.29 1.84
N ILE A 82 -13.62 7.37 1.20
CA ILE A 82 -14.49 8.39 0.58
C ILE A 82 -15.26 7.79 -0.59
N MET A 83 -14.58 7.07 -1.49
CA MET A 83 -15.20 6.47 -2.68
C MET A 83 -16.21 5.37 -2.32
N THR A 84 -16.01 4.69 -1.19
CA THR A 84 -16.87 3.59 -0.75
C THR A 84 -17.84 3.96 0.36
N TRP A 85 -17.91 5.25 0.71
CA TRP A 85 -18.76 5.74 1.80
C TRP A 85 -20.23 5.40 1.57
N GLY A 86 -20.86 4.77 2.57
CA GLY A 86 -22.25 4.31 2.51
C GLY A 86 -22.51 3.12 1.58
N LYS A 87 -21.48 2.57 0.91
CA LYS A 87 -21.60 1.42 -0.02
C LYS A 87 -20.88 0.18 0.50
N ALA A 88 -19.71 0.36 1.11
CA ALA A 88 -18.92 -0.76 1.60
C ALA A 88 -19.40 -1.24 2.97
N ILE A 89 -19.34 -2.55 3.17
CA ILE A 89 -19.42 -3.15 4.50
C ILE A 89 -18.19 -2.70 5.30
N TRP A 90 -18.39 -2.34 6.57
CA TRP A 90 -17.35 -1.85 7.46
C TRP A 90 -16.10 -2.75 7.51
N ALA A 91 -16.28 -4.07 7.43
CA ALA A 91 -15.19 -5.03 7.37
C ALA A 91 -14.29 -4.80 6.13
N ALA A 92 -14.86 -4.63 4.94
CA ALA A 92 -14.08 -4.36 3.73
C ALA A 92 -13.37 -3.01 3.81
N ALA A 93 -14.04 -2.00 4.35
CA ALA A 93 -13.45 -0.68 4.60
C ALA A 93 -12.22 -0.75 5.52
N ALA A 94 -12.31 -1.52 6.61
CA ALA A 94 -11.23 -1.72 7.56
C ALA A 94 -10.08 -2.56 6.98
N VAL A 95 -10.39 -3.63 6.24
CA VAL A 95 -9.39 -4.55 5.65
C VAL A 95 -8.55 -3.85 4.58
N ILE A 96 -9.12 -2.92 3.82
CA ILE A 96 -8.38 -2.19 2.79
C ILE A 96 -7.68 -0.96 3.38
N SER A 97 -8.41 -0.13 4.13
CA SER A 97 -7.86 1.15 4.61
C SER A 97 -6.92 0.98 5.80
N GLY A 98 -7.17 -0.02 6.65
CA GLY A 98 -6.38 -0.28 7.85
C GLY A 98 -4.90 -0.54 7.56
N PRO A 99 -4.55 -1.51 6.69
CA PRO A 99 -3.18 -1.73 6.27
C PRO A 99 -2.54 -0.49 5.63
N LEU A 100 -3.29 0.27 4.83
CA LEU A 100 -2.80 1.52 4.21
C LEU A 100 -2.39 2.56 5.26
N PHE A 101 -3.23 2.79 6.28
CA PHE A 101 -2.89 3.69 7.38
C PHE A 101 -1.70 3.17 8.20
N LEU A 102 -1.64 1.87 8.47
CA LEU A 102 -0.53 1.25 9.20
C LEU A 102 0.80 1.39 8.43
N ILE A 103 0.81 1.12 7.13
CA ILE A 103 1.99 1.30 6.27
C ILE A 103 2.45 2.76 6.29
N GLY A 104 1.50 3.70 6.15
CA GLY A 104 1.79 5.13 6.23
C GLY A 104 2.41 5.55 7.55
N ALA A 105 1.82 5.12 8.66
CA ALA A 105 2.35 5.39 10.00
C ALA A 105 3.77 4.85 10.17
N LEU A 106 4.05 3.63 9.69
CA LEU A 106 5.38 3.04 9.73
C LEU A 106 6.40 3.83 8.89
N PHE A 107 6.00 4.33 7.71
CA PHE A 107 6.83 5.21 6.90
C PHE A 107 7.15 6.54 7.60
N LEU A 108 6.15 7.17 8.25
CA LEU A 108 6.34 8.40 9.02
C LEU A 108 7.28 8.19 10.21
N VAL A 109 7.08 7.10 10.96
CA VAL A 109 7.94 6.74 12.10
C VAL A 109 9.38 6.57 11.61
N ASN A 110 9.58 5.78 10.56
CA ASN A 110 10.90 5.54 9.99
C ASN A 110 11.57 6.84 9.48
N TRP A 111 10.81 7.76 8.87
CA TRP A 111 11.31 9.08 8.47
C TRP A 111 11.76 9.94 9.65
N SER A 112 10.93 10.04 10.71
CA SER A 112 11.25 10.80 11.92
C SER A 112 12.53 10.30 12.59
N PHE A 113 12.73 8.99 12.68
CA PHE A 113 13.97 8.42 13.22
C PHE A 113 15.19 8.67 12.31
N ARG A 114 15.03 8.63 10.98
CA ARG A 114 16.10 9.03 10.04
C ARG A 114 16.47 10.50 10.16
N ALA A 115 15.49 11.38 10.36
CA ALA A 115 15.71 12.82 10.52
C ALA A 115 16.53 13.13 11.80
N GLN A 116 16.17 12.50 12.93
CA GLN A 116 16.90 12.67 14.21
C GLN A 116 18.38 12.27 14.11
N LEU A 117 18.71 11.27 13.28
CA LEU A 117 20.09 10.83 13.07
C LEU A 117 20.92 11.76 12.19
N ARG A 118 20.27 12.63 11.41
CA ARG A 118 20.95 13.68 10.65
C ARG A 118 21.10 14.98 11.45
N ALA A 119 20.28 15.15 12.50
CA ALA A 119 20.25 16.35 13.32
C ALA A 119 21.23 16.31 14.52
N ASN A 120 21.72 15.14 14.91
CA ASN A 120 22.78 14.97 15.92
C ASN A 120 24.06 14.42 15.25
N PRO A 121 24.97 15.28 14.75
CA PRO A 121 26.30 14.87 14.30
C PRO A 121 27.21 14.41 15.46
#